data_AF-X8BFE5-F1
#
_entry.id   AF-X8BFE5-F1
#
_cell.length_a   1.000
_cell.length_b   1.000
_cell.length_c   1.000
_cell.angle_alpha   90.00
_cell.angle_beta   90.00
_cell.angle_gamma   90.00
#
_symmetry.space_group_name_H-M   'P 1'
#
loop_
_entity.id
_entity.type
_entity.pdbx_description
1 polymer ?
#
loop_
_entity_poly.entity_id
_entity_poly.type
_entity_poly.pdbx_seq_one_letter_code
_entity_poly.pdbx_strand_id
1 'polypeptide(L)' 'MTERDATAAELHLAVCRRFGDAVRAADGKWQRPSPCEGWNARDVVEHVIGFHDALLLRPLGLKPERRVRTRVGAGN' A
#
# COMPACT_ATOMS: atom_id res chain seq x y z
N MET A 1 -10.05 -14.15 -20.57
CA MET A 1 -10.15 -13.11 -19.53
C MET A 1 -11.64 -12.92 -19.28
N THR A 2 -12.17 -13.61 -18.28
CA THR A 2 -13.61 -13.81 -18.06
C THR A 2 -14.22 -12.64 -17.31
N GLU A 3 -15.53 -12.37 -17.46
CA GLU A 3 -16.23 -11.29 -16.73
C GLU A 3 -16.04 -11.36 -15.20
N ARG A 4 -15.93 -12.57 -14.64
CA ARG A 4 -15.60 -12.78 -13.22
C ARG A 4 -14.22 -12.25 -12.83
N ASP A 5 -13.23 -12.35 -13.72
CA ASP A 5 -11.89 -11.80 -13.48
C ASP A 5 -11.92 -10.27 -13.55
N ALA A 6 -12.72 -9.71 -14.46
CA ALA A 6 -12.93 -8.27 -14.58
C ALA A 6 -13.57 -7.69 -13.30
N THR A 7 -14.63 -8.32 -12.77
CA THR A 7 -15.24 -7.88 -11.50
C THR A 7 -14.27 -8.02 -10.32
N ALA A 8 -13.47 -9.09 -10.25
CA ALA A 8 -12.47 -9.27 -9.20
C ALA A 8 -11.37 -8.19 -9.26
N ALA A 9 -10.90 -7.87 -10.47
CA ALA A 9 -9.93 -6.80 -10.67
C ALA A 9 -10.50 -5.42 -10.32
N GLU A 10 -11.73 -5.11 -10.73
CA GLU A 10 -12.41 -3.85 -10.39
C GLU A 10 -12.62 -3.70 -8.88
N LEU A 11 -13.05 -4.77 -8.22
CA LEU A 11 -13.19 -4.80 -6.77
C LEU A 11 -11.84 -4.60 -6.07
N HIS A 12 -10.80 -5.29 -6.54
CA HIS A 12 -9.45 -5.14 -6.00
C HIS A 12 -8.98 -3.68 -6.14
N LEU A 13 -9.14 -3.06 -7.30
CA LEU A 13 -8.81 -1.65 -7.51
C LEU A 13 -9.62 -0.71 -6.60
N ALA A 14 -10.90 -0.99 -6.37
CA ALA A 14 -11.72 -0.21 -5.44
C ALA A 14 -11.23 -0.33 -3.98
N VAL A 15 -10.82 -1.53 -3.57
CA VAL A 15 -10.22 -1.76 -2.25
C VAL A 15 -8.87 -1.06 -2.12
N CYS A 16 -7.99 -1.16 -3.13
CA CYS A 16 -6.70 -0.47 -3.13
C CYS A 16 -6.84 1.05 -3.04
N ARG A 17 -7.85 1.64 -3.69
CA ARG A 17 -8.14 3.08 -3.56
C ARG A 17 -8.49 3.45 -2.12
N ARG A 18 -9.45 2.75 -1.51
CA ARG A 18 -9.87 2.98 -0.12
C ARG A 18 -8.71 2.78 0.87
N PHE A 19 -7.89 1.76 0.65
CA PHE A 19 -6.68 1.53 1.43
C PHE A 19 -5.71 2.71 1.31
N GLY A 20 -5.47 3.21 0.10
CA GLY A 20 -4.66 4.40 -0.14
C GLY A 20 -5.20 5.64 0.57
N ASP A 21 -6.52 5.84 0.62
CA ASP A 21 -7.15 6.93 1.36
C ASP A 21 -6.90 6.82 2.87
N ALA A 22 -7.01 5.62 3.44
CA ALA A 22 -6.71 5.35 4.84
C ALA A 22 -5.23 5.60 5.18
N VAL A 23 -4.31 5.16 4.31
CA VAL A 23 -2.86 5.39 4.43
C VAL A 23 -2.54 6.89 4.43
N ARG A 24 -3.18 7.69 3.55
CA ARG A 24 -2.99 9.15 3.54
C ARG A 24 -3.52 9.82 4.81
N ALA A 25 -4.65 9.35 5.34
CA ALA A 25 -5.22 9.87 6.58
C ALA A 25 -4.35 9.61 7.83
N ALA A 26 -3.45 8.63 7.76
CA ALA A 26 -2.50 8.30 8.82
C ALA A 26 -1.26 9.22 8.85
N ASP A 27 -1.16 10.20 7.96
CA ASP A 27 -0.03 11.12 7.93
C ASP A 27 0.20 11.81 9.29
N GLY A 28 1.47 11.84 9.72
CA GLY A 28 1.87 12.30 11.05
C GLY A 28 1.40 11.43 12.24
N LYS A 29 0.68 10.32 12.01
CA LYS A 29 0.01 9.52 13.05
C LYS A 29 0.39 8.03 13.04
N TRP A 30 1.50 7.69 12.38
CA TRP A 30 1.97 6.32 12.18
C TRP A 30 2.15 5.50 13.46
N GLN A 31 2.40 6.15 14.60
CA GLN A 31 2.62 5.49 15.89
C GLN A 31 1.32 5.21 16.67
N ARG A 32 0.14 5.58 16.14
CA ARG A 32 -1.12 5.29 16.83
C ARG A 32 -1.34 3.78 16.94
N PRO A 33 -1.79 3.26 18.10
CA PRO A 33 -2.10 1.85 18.24
C PRO A 33 -3.23 1.47 17.28
N SER A 34 -3.12 0.28 16.73
CA SER A 34 -4.16 -0.35 15.94
C SER A 34 -5.01 -1.29 16.81
N PRO A 35 -6.16 -1.78 16.31
CA PRO A 35 -6.90 -2.86 16.94
C PRO A 35 -6.13 -4.19 16.99
N CYS A 36 -5.08 -4.36 16.19
CA CYS A 36 -4.21 -5.54 16.26
C CYS A 36 -3.26 -5.39 17.45
N GLU A 37 -3.29 -6.36 18.36
CA GLU A 37 -2.52 -6.31 19.60
C GLU A 37 -1.02 -6.14 19.31
N GLY A 38 -0.40 -5.17 20.01
CA GLY A 38 1.02 -4.86 19.86
C GLY A 38 1.40 -4.12 18.57
N TRP A 39 0.45 -3.80 17.69
CA TRP A 39 0.74 -3.15 16.41
C TRP A 39 0.28 -1.70 16.38
N ASN A 40 1.13 -0.82 15.87
CA ASN A 40 0.75 0.55 15.49
C ASN A 40 0.30 0.62 14.02
N ALA A 41 -0.15 1.79 13.57
CA ALA A 41 -0.62 2.01 12.21
C ALA A 41 0.46 1.72 11.14
N ARG A 42 1.75 1.94 11.44
CA ARG A 42 2.85 1.59 10.56
C ARG A 42 2.98 0.09 10.40
N ASP A 43 2.96 -0.67 11.50
CA ASP A 43 3.13 -2.12 11.48
C ASP A 43 2.03 -2.78 10.62
N VAL A 44 0.78 -2.31 10.75
CA VAL A 44 -0.34 -2.77 9.92
C VAL A 44 -0.08 -2.52 8.43
N VAL A 45 0.37 -1.31 8.07
CA VAL A 45 0.60 -0.96 6.66
C VAL A 45 1.78 -1.75 6.09
N GLU A 46 2.88 -1.90 6.83
CA GLU A 46 4.03 -2.69 6.44
C GLU A 46 3.65 -4.16 6.19
N HIS A 47 2.78 -4.73 7.02
CA HIS A 47 2.25 -6.07 6.83
C HIS A 47 1.43 -6.20 5.54
N VAL A 48 0.48 -5.29 5.30
CA VAL A 48 -0.40 -5.34 4.12
C VAL A 48 0.38 -5.18 2.82
N ILE A 49 1.33 -4.23 2.75
CA ILE A 49 2.13 -4.03 1.53
C ILE A 49 3.15 -5.15 1.33
N GLY A 50 3.64 -5.78 2.41
CA GLY A 50 4.49 -6.98 2.33
C GLY A 50 3.75 -8.16 1.68
N PHE A 51 2.48 -8.33 2.01
CA PHE A 51 1.62 -9.34 1.37
C PHE A 51 1.42 -9.08 -0.13
N HIS A 52 1.26 -7.83 -0.56
CA HIS A 52 1.14 -7.48 -1.98
C HIS A 52 2.43 -7.80 -2.75
N ASP A 53 3.60 -7.55 -2.16
CA ASP A 53 4.88 -7.93 -2.76
C ASP A 53 4.97 -9.47 -2.95
N ALA A 54 4.69 -10.22 -1.89
CA ALA A 54 4.84 -11.68 -1.89
C ALA A 54 3.82 -12.40 -2.79
N LEU A 55 2.55 -11.98 -2.79
CA LEU A 55 1.46 -12.69 -3.46
C LEU A 55 1.17 -12.20 -4.88
N LEU A 56 1.46 -10.94 -5.19
CA LEU A 56 1.12 -10.37 -6.50
C LEU A 56 2.36 -10.00 -7.30
N LEU A 57 3.27 -9.19 -6.75
CA LEU A 57 4.37 -8.63 -7.53
C LEU A 57 5.43 -9.69 -7.87
N ARG A 58 5.92 -10.44 -6.87
CA ARG A 58 6.95 -11.47 -7.09
C ARG A 58 6.50 -12.58 -8.04
N PRO A 59 5.30 -13.16 -7.92
CA PRO A 59 4.84 -14.19 -8.87
C PRO A 59 4.69 -13.68 -10.30
N LEU A 60 4.44 -12.39 -10.48
CA LEU A 60 4.34 -11.75 -11.80
C LEU A 60 5.68 -11.19 -12.33
N GLY A 61 6.77 -11.35 -11.57
CA GLY A 61 8.08 -10.80 -11.93
C GLY A 61 8.15 -9.26 -11.92
N LEU A 62 7.19 -8.60 -11.28
CA LEU A 62 7.09 -7.15 -11.19
C LEU A 62 7.85 -6.63 -9.96
N LYS A 63 8.40 -5.42 -10.06
CA LYS A 63 8.98 -4.71 -8.91
C LYS A 63 8.18 -3.43 -8.64
N PRO A 64 7.89 -3.11 -7.37
CA PRO A 64 7.23 -1.85 -7.05
C PRO A 64 8.16 -0.68 -7.39
N GLU A 65 7.68 0.25 -8.22
CA GLU A 65 8.38 1.50 -8.48
C GLU A 65 8.34 2.37 -7.23
N ARG A 66 9.42 2.36 -6.45
CA ARG A 66 9.57 3.29 -5.33
C ARG A 66 10.13 4.59 -5.88
N ARG A 67 9.26 5.57 -6.14
CA ARG A 67 9.68 6.93 -6.52
C ARG A 67 10.40 7.57 -5.32
N VAL A 68 11.73 7.56 -5.33
CA VAL A 68 12.53 8.30 -4.35
C VAL A 68 12.30 9.78 -4.61
N ARG A 69 11.71 10.47 -3.64
CA ARG A 69 11.58 11.93 -3.66
C ARG A 69 12.98 12.51 -3.56
N THR A 70 13.62 12.78 -4.69
CA THR A 70 14.82 13.62 -4.75
C THR A 70 14.44 14.96 -4.13
N ARG A 71 15.15 15.32 -3.06
CA ARG A 71 15.10 16.69 -2.54
C ARG A 71 15.69 17.54 -3.66
N VAL A 72 14.86 18.29 -4.39
CA VAL A 72 15.38 19.35 -5.26
C VAL A 72 16.11 20.31 -4.33
N GLY A 73 17.44 20.37 -4.46
CA GLY A 73 18.26 21.28 -3.68
C GLY A 73 17.77 22.70 -3.93
N ALA A 74 17.50 23.43 -2.84
CA ALA A 74 17.47 24.88 -2.88
C ALA A 74 18.89 25.33 -3.28
N GLY A 75 19.06 25.66 -4.56
CA GLY A 75 20.27 26.27 -5.11
C GLY A 75 20.08 27.79 -5.15
N ASN A 76 20.97 28.46 -4.41
CA ASN A 76 21.28 29.89 -4.30
C ASN A 76 20.65 30.86 -5.32
#